data_AF-A0A349MWL1-F1
#
_entry.id   AF-A0A349MWL1-F1
#
_cell.length_a   1.000
_cell.length_b   1.000
_cell.length_c   1.000
_cell.angle_alpha   90.00
_cell.angle_beta   90.00
_cell.angle_gamma   90.00
#
_symmetry.space_group_name_H-M   'P 1'
#
loop_
_entity.id
_entity.type
_entity.pdbx_description
1 polymer ?
#
loop_
_entity_poly.entity_id
_entity_poly.type
_entity_poly.pdbx_seq_one_letter_code
_entity_poly.pdbx_strand_id
1 'polypeptide(L)'
;MKKNLMMVYGQTLSRTISDTEDVQKDLEPYYTKLKAAMEADKLADLSKVDFEDIQSEFQDGTDRYLEYNEKLKKLQAPARFMGKQRSLVSAYNIYANACQAMTDSLNVTDHTVDNEKFAQAETDQNEAMDRIVHLIQTIMSTNA
;
A
#
# COMPACT_ATOMS: atom_id res chain seq x y z
N MET A 1 -0.73 1.57 -33.27
CA MET A 1 -0.77 0.62 -32.12
C MET A 1 0.28 0.92 -31.04
N LYS A 2 1.59 0.93 -31.33
CA LYS A 2 2.65 1.15 -30.30
C LYS A 2 2.55 2.47 -29.50
N LYS A 3 2.17 3.59 -30.15
CA LYS A 3 1.98 4.90 -29.50
C LYS A 3 0.82 4.92 -28.50
N ASN A 4 -0.24 4.13 -28.76
CA ASN A 4 -1.40 3.99 -27.88
C ASN A 4 -1.02 3.15 -26.64
N LEU A 5 -0.32 2.02 -26.83
CA LEU A 5 0.15 1.18 -25.72
C LEU A 5 1.00 1.94 -24.70
N MET A 6 1.96 2.76 -25.17
CA MET A 6 2.80 3.58 -24.29
C MET A 6 1.99 4.60 -23.49
N MET A 7 1.00 5.25 -24.11
CA MET A 7 0.15 6.24 -23.48
C MET A 7 -0.73 5.60 -22.40
N VAL A 8 -1.41 4.50 -22.73
CA VAL A 8 -2.25 3.76 -21.78
C VAL A 8 -1.41 3.27 -20.60
N TYR A 9 -0.25 2.67 -20.87
CA TYR A 9 0.66 2.19 -19.82
C TYR A 9 1.07 3.32 -18.87
N GLY A 10 1.54 4.45 -19.40
CA GLY A 10 1.92 5.60 -18.58
C GLY A 10 0.76 6.17 -17.76
N GLN A 11 -0.42 6.34 -18.37
CA GLN A 11 -1.62 6.82 -17.69
C GLN A 11 -2.07 5.88 -16.57
N THR A 12 -2.01 4.56 -16.79
CA THR A 12 -2.34 3.58 -15.75
C THR A 12 -1.36 3.66 -14.58
N LEU A 13 -0.05 3.78 -14.83
CA LEU A 13 0.93 3.92 -13.75
C LEU A 13 0.73 5.21 -12.94
N SER A 14 0.51 6.34 -13.61
CA SER A 14 0.21 7.62 -12.94
C SER A 14 -1.08 7.56 -12.12
N ARG A 15 -2.10 6.88 -12.64
CA ARG A 15 -3.34 6.70 -11.90
C ARG A 15 -3.15 5.79 -10.68
N THR A 16 -2.46 4.67 -10.84
CA THR A 16 -2.21 3.74 -9.73
C THR A 16 -1.47 4.41 -8.58
N ILE A 17 -0.44 5.24 -8.85
CA ILE A 17 0.25 5.94 -7.76
C ILE A 17 -0.65 7.00 -7.10
N SER A 18 -1.41 7.79 -7.87
CA SER A 18 -2.37 8.75 -7.32
C SER A 18 -3.44 8.08 -6.47
N ASP A 19 -4.03 7.00 -6.96
CA ASP A 19 -5.06 6.24 -6.26
C ASP A 19 -4.49 5.59 -4.98
N THR A 20 -3.19 5.25 -4.96
CA THR A 20 -2.49 4.74 -3.78
C THR A 20 -2.30 5.85 -2.74
N GLU A 21 -1.82 7.02 -3.15
CA GLU A 21 -1.65 8.19 -2.27
C GLU A 21 -2.98 8.65 -1.66
N ASP A 22 -4.08 8.56 -2.40
CA ASP A 22 -5.39 8.93 -1.89
C ASP A 22 -5.87 7.95 -0.82
N VAL A 23 -5.67 6.64 -0.99
CA VAL A 23 -5.93 5.67 0.09
C VAL A 23 -5.06 5.97 1.31
N GLN A 24 -3.77 6.27 1.13
CA GLN A 24 -2.89 6.61 2.25
C GLN A 24 -3.40 7.82 3.04
N LYS A 25 -3.88 8.86 2.35
CA LYS A 25 -4.49 10.04 3.01
C LYS A 25 -5.77 9.68 3.77
N ASP A 26 -6.59 8.78 3.21
CA ASP A 26 -7.80 8.30 3.87
C ASP A 26 -7.46 7.55 5.17
N LEU A 27 -6.38 6.75 5.16
CA LEU A 27 -5.95 5.94 6.31
C LEU A 27 -5.14 6.69 7.37
N GLU A 28 -4.47 7.79 7.00
CA GLU A 28 -3.56 8.55 7.86
C GLU A 28 -4.15 8.92 9.24
N PRO A 29 -5.42 9.37 9.36
CA PRO A 29 -5.99 9.68 10.67
C PRO A 29 -6.11 8.45 11.58
N TYR A 30 -6.47 7.28 11.02
CA TYR A 30 -6.60 6.03 11.76
C TYR A 30 -5.24 5.51 12.20
N TYR A 31 -4.26 5.55 11.30
CA TYR A 31 -2.87 5.19 11.59
C TYR A 31 -2.28 6.06 12.70
N THR A 32 -2.42 7.38 12.58
CA THR A 32 -1.90 8.33 13.57
C THR A 32 -2.53 8.10 14.95
N LYS A 33 -3.85 7.89 14.98
CA LYS A 33 -4.59 7.62 16.23
C LYS A 33 -4.11 6.34 16.91
N LEU A 34 -3.96 5.25 16.15
CA LEU A 34 -3.46 3.99 16.66
C LEU A 34 -2.02 4.10 17.15
N LYS A 35 -1.12 4.64 16.32
CA LYS A 35 0.30 4.79 16.64
C LYS A 35 0.53 5.61 17.90
N ALA A 36 -0.18 6.74 18.04
CA ALA A 36 -0.10 7.58 19.23
C ALA A 36 -0.56 6.84 20.50
N ALA A 37 -1.63 6.02 20.41
CA ALA A 37 -2.08 5.21 21.52
C ALA A 37 -1.06 4.12 21.90
N MET A 38 -0.44 3.47 20.91
CA MET A 38 0.63 2.48 21.13
C MET A 38 1.86 3.11 21.80
N GLU A 39 2.35 4.23 21.29
CA GLU A 39 3.54 4.92 21.81
C GLU A 39 3.33 5.48 23.22
N ALA A 40 2.11 5.88 23.55
CA ALA A 40 1.76 6.38 24.88
C ALA A 40 1.45 5.27 25.89
N ASP A 41 1.46 3.99 25.50
CA ASP A 41 0.95 2.85 26.29
C ASP A 41 -0.51 3.06 26.74
N LYS A 42 -1.32 3.60 25.83
CA LYS A 42 -2.73 3.99 26.03
C LYS A 42 -3.68 3.26 25.09
N LEU A 43 -3.30 2.07 24.62
CA LEU A 43 -4.19 1.27 23.78
C LEU A 43 -5.52 0.98 24.49
N ALA A 44 -5.48 0.75 25.81
CA ALA A 44 -6.67 0.54 26.64
C ALA A 44 -7.60 1.77 26.73
N ASP A 45 -7.12 2.98 26.38
CA ASP A 45 -7.93 4.19 26.36
C ASP A 45 -8.70 4.35 25.03
N LEU A 46 -8.32 3.61 23.97
CA LEU A 46 -9.12 3.55 22.75
C LEU A 46 -10.40 2.77 23.04
N SER A 47 -11.54 3.31 22.60
CA SER A 47 -12.78 2.55 22.72
C SER A 47 -12.73 1.32 21.82
N LYS A 48 -13.44 0.26 22.21
CA LYS A 48 -13.52 -0.95 21.38
C LYS A 48 -14.05 -0.64 19.97
N VAL A 49 -15.02 0.26 19.86
CA VAL A 49 -15.56 0.73 18.57
C VAL A 49 -14.48 1.42 17.75
N ASP A 50 -13.71 2.34 18.36
CA ASP A 50 -12.61 3.00 17.64
C ASP A 50 -11.56 2.01 17.14
N PHE A 51 -11.23 0.99 17.94
CA PHE A 51 -10.25 -0.03 17.58
C PHE A 51 -10.75 -0.95 16.46
N GLU A 52 -12.04 -1.32 16.49
CA GLU A 52 -12.73 -2.04 15.43
C GLU A 52 -12.76 -1.22 14.12
N ASP A 53 -13.10 0.07 14.21
CA ASP A 53 -13.14 0.98 13.08
C ASP A 53 -11.75 1.12 12.43
N ILE A 54 -10.69 1.29 13.23
CA ILE A 54 -9.31 1.35 12.72
C ILE A 54 -8.94 0.08 11.94
N GLN A 55 -9.23 -1.10 12.49
CA GLN A 55 -8.94 -2.36 11.81
C GLN A 55 -9.74 -2.47 10.50
N SER A 56 -11.03 -2.12 10.52
CA SER A 56 -11.89 -2.17 9.33
C SER A 56 -11.36 -1.26 8.22
N GLU A 57 -10.98 -0.03 8.56
CA GLU A 57 -10.47 0.95 7.60
C GLU A 57 -9.11 0.50 7.04
N PHE A 58 -8.24 -0.08 7.87
CA PHE A 58 -7.00 -0.69 7.41
C PHE A 58 -7.25 -1.85 6.42
N GLN A 59 -8.25 -2.68 6.69
CA GLN A 59 -8.62 -3.77 5.79
C GLN A 59 -9.16 -3.22 4.46
N ASP A 60 -10.08 -2.25 4.50
CA ASP A 60 -10.66 -1.63 3.30
C ASP A 60 -9.59 -0.96 2.43
N GLY A 61 -8.63 -0.26 3.05
CA GLY A 61 -7.48 0.32 2.36
C GLY A 61 -6.57 -0.74 1.74
N THR A 62 -6.30 -1.82 2.49
CA THR A 62 -5.48 -2.96 2.02
C THR A 62 -6.12 -3.67 0.83
N ASP A 63 -7.43 -3.87 0.86
CA ASP A 63 -8.18 -4.48 -0.24
C ASP A 63 -8.07 -3.65 -1.51
N ARG A 64 -8.14 -2.31 -1.40
CA ARG A 64 -7.90 -1.39 -2.53
C ARG A 64 -6.48 -1.55 -3.10
N TYR A 65 -5.45 -1.69 -2.27
CA TYR A 65 -4.09 -1.95 -2.74
C TYR A 65 -3.97 -3.31 -3.46
N LEU A 66 -4.61 -4.36 -2.94
CA LEU A 66 -4.64 -5.67 -3.60
C LEU A 66 -5.31 -5.58 -4.99
N GLU A 67 -6.39 -4.82 -5.12
CA GLU A 67 -7.02 -4.56 -6.42
C GLU A 67 -6.09 -3.82 -7.39
N TYR A 68 -5.35 -2.82 -6.91
CA TYR A 68 -4.40 -2.08 -7.73
C TYR A 68 -3.25 -2.97 -8.21
N ASN A 69 -2.76 -3.87 -7.35
CA ASN A 69 -1.78 -4.90 -7.72
C ASN A 69 -2.31 -5.81 -8.85
N GLU A 70 -3.57 -6.26 -8.76
CA GLU A 70 -4.20 -7.07 -9.80
C GLU A 70 -4.36 -6.32 -11.12
N LYS A 71 -4.67 -5.01 -11.07
CA LYS A 71 -4.67 -4.15 -12.27
C LYS A 71 -3.27 -4.06 -12.89
N LEU A 72 -2.22 -3.90 -12.08
CA LEU A 72 -0.83 -3.88 -12.57
C LEU A 72 -0.39 -5.22 -13.17
N LYS A 73 -0.77 -6.36 -12.57
CA LYS A 73 -0.47 -7.70 -13.11
C LYS A 73 -1.04 -7.90 -14.51
N LYS A 74 -2.22 -7.37 -14.77
CA LYS A 74 -2.94 -7.49 -16.06
C LYS A 74 -2.52 -6.42 -17.07
N LEU A 75 -1.82 -5.37 -16.64
CA LEU A 75 -1.42 -4.27 -17.49
C LEU A 75 -0.37 -4.70 -18.51
N GLN A 76 -0.69 -4.54 -19.80
CA GLN A 76 0.24 -4.82 -20.88
C GLN A 76 1.35 -3.76 -20.91
N ALA A 77 2.59 -4.18 -20.60
CA ALA A 77 3.75 -3.31 -20.71
C ALA A 77 4.39 -3.37 -22.11
N PRO A 78 4.93 -2.25 -22.61
CA PRO A 78 5.83 -2.24 -23.76
C PRO A 78 7.04 -3.16 -23.54
N ALA A 79 7.49 -3.86 -24.59
CA ALA A 79 8.55 -4.88 -24.51
C ALA A 79 9.81 -4.39 -23.75
N ARG A 80 10.24 -3.15 -24.00
CA ARG A 80 11.41 -2.54 -23.35
C ARG A 80 11.27 -2.32 -21.84
N PHE A 81 10.04 -2.34 -21.32
CA PHE A 81 9.75 -2.15 -19.90
C PHE A 81 9.30 -3.42 -19.19
N MET A 82 9.15 -4.56 -19.87
CA MET A 82 8.66 -5.80 -19.24
C MET A 82 9.43 -6.21 -17.99
N GLY A 83 10.76 -6.04 -17.98
CA GLY A 83 11.57 -6.30 -16.79
C GLY A 83 11.19 -5.40 -15.62
N LYS A 84 11.04 -4.10 -15.86
CA LYS A 84 10.63 -3.12 -14.85
C LYS A 84 9.17 -3.33 -14.41
N GLN A 85 8.28 -3.72 -15.32
CA GLN A 85 6.89 -4.04 -15.00
C GLN A 85 6.81 -5.22 -14.02
N ARG A 86 7.58 -6.28 -14.25
CA ARG A 86 7.64 -7.41 -13.31
C ARG A 86 8.15 -6.99 -11.93
N SER A 87 9.21 -6.17 -11.89
CA SER A 87 9.71 -5.62 -10.64
C SER A 87 8.69 -4.73 -9.93
N LEU A 88 7.91 -3.94 -10.69
CA LEU A 88 6.88 -3.07 -10.14
C LEU A 88 5.74 -3.88 -9.53
N VAL A 89 5.22 -4.87 -10.26
CA VAL A 89 4.21 -5.80 -9.75
C VAL A 89 4.71 -6.52 -8.49
N SER A 90 5.97 -6.96 -8.49
CA SER A 90 6.56 -7.61 -7.33
C SER A 90 6.64 -6.68 -6.12
N ALA A 91 7.11 -5.43 -6.31
CA ALA A 91 7.19 -4.44 -5.23
C ALA A 91 5.79 -4.07 -4.71
N TYR A 92 4.82 -3.87 -5.61
CA TYR A 92 3.44 -3.57 -5.23
C TYR A 92 2.78 -4.71 -4.46
N ASN A 93 3.06 -5.95 -4.85
CA ASN A 93 2.59 -7.12 -4.11
C ASN A 93 3.18 -7.20 -2.70
N ILE A 94 4.46 -6.85 -2.53
CA ILE A 94 5.09 -6.77 -1.20
C ILE A 94 4.41 -5.68 -0.37
N TYR A 95 4.22 -4.49 -0.95
CA TYR A 95 3.53 -3.38 -0.29
C TYR A 95 2.13 -3.76 0.21
N ALA A 96 1.27 -4.29 -0.67
CA ALA A 96 -0.09 -4.67 -0.29
C ALA A 96 -0.11 -5.77 0.79
N ASN A 97 0.81 -6.74 0.71
CA ASN A 97 0.93 -7.79 1.72
C ASN A 97 1.46 -7.26 3.07
N ALA A 98 2.33 -6.25 3.05
CA ALA A 98 2.79 -5.59 4.28
C ALA A 98 1.65 -4.81 4.95
N CYS A 99 0.81 -4.11 4.18
CA CYS A 99 -0.40 -3.48 4.71
C CYS A 99 -1.37 -4.52 5.32
N GLN A 100 -1.52 -5.69 4.68
CA GLN A 100 -2.29 -6.79 5.27
C GLN A 100 -1.65 -7.28 6.58
N ALA A 101 -0.32 -7.45 6.63
CA ALA A 101 0.38 -7.85 7.85
C ALA A 101 0.22 -6.82 8.98
N MET A 102 0.18 -5.52 8.66
CA MET A 102 -0.13 -4.47 9.61
C MET A 102 -1.56 -4.62 10.13
N THR A 103 -2.53 -4.82 9.24
CA THR A 103 -3.95 -5.06 9.61
C THR A 103 -4.10 -6.29 10.51
N ASP A 104 -3.44 -7.40 10.14
CA ASP A 104 -3.45 -8.67 10.87
C ASP A 104 -2.75 -8.60 12.23
N SER A 105 -1.96 -7.56 12.49
CA SER A 105 -1.34 -7.34 13.79
C SER A 105 -2.32 -6.81 14.85
N LEU A 106 -3.50 -6.32 14.43
CA LEU A 106 -4.55 -5.84 15.33
C LEU A 106 -5.48 -6.99 15.69
N ASN A 107 -5.49 -7.36 16.98
CA ASN A 107 -6.43 -8.33 17.53
C ASN A 107 -7.60 -7.62 18.19
N VAL A 108 -8.68 -7.46 17.43
CA VAL A 108 -9.94 -6.84 17.88
C VAL A 108 -10.59 -7.60 19.03
N THR A 109 -10.47 -8.93 19.07
CA THR A 109 -11.11 -9.75 20.10
C THR A 109 -10.50 -9.48 21.47
N ASP A 110 -9.17 -9.45 21.52
CA ASP A 110 -8.42 -9.26 22.77
C ASP A 110 -8.06 -7.79 23.03
N HIS A 111 -8.40 -6.88 22.11
CA HIS A 111 -8.03 -5.46 22.14
C HIS A 111 -6.51 -5.28 22.35
N THR A 112 -5.73 -5.93 21.49
CA THR A 112 -4.27 -5.90 21.55
C THR A 112 -3.66 -5.67 20.17
N VAL A 113 -2.43 -5.18 20.14
CA VAL A 113 -1.61 -5.08 18.94
C VAL A 113 -0.35 -5.92 19.13
N ASP A 114 -0.01 -6.72 18.14
CA ASP A 114 1.30 -7.37 18.03
C ASP A 114 2.33 -6.32 17.57
N ASN A 115 2.99 -5.68 18.54
CA ASN A 115 3.91 -4.56 18.30
C ASN A 115 5.06 -4.92 17.34
N GLU A 116 5.59 -6.14 17.42
CA GLU A 116 6.69 -6.58 16.56
C GLU A 116 6.21 -6.74 15.11
N LYS A 117 5.06 -7.39 14.91
CA LYS A 117 4.46 -7.50 13.57
C LYS A 117 4.09 -6.15 12.99
N PHE A 118 3.49 -5.27 13.79
CA PHE A 118 3.12 -3.93 13.36
C PHE A 118 4.35 -3.14 12.87
N ALA A 119 5.43 -3.13 13.66
CA ALA A 119 6.66 -2.43 13.32
C ALA A 119 7.38 -3.03 12.09
N GLN A 120 7.37 -4.35 11.95
CA GLN A 120 7.92 -5.01 10.76
C GLN A 120 7.11 -4.67 9.52
N ALA A 121 5.77 -4.74 9.60
CA ALA A 121 4.88 -4.41 8.51
C ALA A 121 5.02 -2.94 8.07
N GLU A 122 5.17 -2.02 9.02
CA GLU A 122 5.45 -0.60 8.77
C GLU A 122 6.78 -0.41 8.01
N THR A 123 7.83 -1.15 8.40
CA THR A 123 9.11 -1.12 7.70
C THR A 123 8.97 -1.65 6.27
N ASP A 124 8.35 -2.82 6.13
CA ASP A 124 8.20 -3.52 4.85
C ASP A 124 7.37 -2.70 3.85
N GLN A 125 6.28 -2.06 4.29
CA GLN A 125 5.45 -1.23 3.42
C GLN A 125 6.21 0.02 2.96
N ASN A 126 7.03 0.63 3.82
CA ASN A 126 7.81 1.83 3.48
C ASN A 126 8.89 1.50 2.44
N GLU A 127 9.67 0.44 2.66
CA GLU A 127 10.69 0.00 1.71
C GLU A 127 10.09 -0.39 0.35
N ALA A 128 8.93 -1.07 0.38
CA ALA A 128 8.22 -1.43 -0.84
C ALA A 128 7.70 -0.20 -1.59
N MET A 129 7.17 0.80 -0.88
CA MET A 129 6.69 2.05 -1.47
C MET A 129 7.82 2.82 -2.15
N ASP A 130 8.97 2.98 -1.49
CA ASP A 130 10.15 3.62 -2.08
C ASP A 130 10.55 2.94 -3.39
N ARG A 131 10.51 1.60 -3.41
CA ARG A 131 10.81 0.82 -4.61
C ARG A 131 9.77 1.02 -5.72
N ILE A 132 8.48 1.10 -5.39
CA ILE A 132 7.40 1.38 -6.34
C ILE A 132 7.61 2.73 -6.99
N VAL A 133 7.82 3.78 -6.19
CA VAL A 133 8.05 5.15 -6.65
C VAL A 133 9.27 5.20 -7.57
N HIS A 134 10.39 4.61 -7.15
CA HIS A 134 11.61 4.55 -7.96
C HIS A 134 11.38 3.88 -9.34
N LEU A 135 10.66 2.75 -9.37
CA LEU A 135 10.37 2.03 -10.60
C LEU A 135 9.47 2.83 -11.53
N ILE A 136 8.41 3.44 -11.01
CA ILE A 136 7.50 4.29 -11.78
C ILE A 136 8.25 5.49 -12.35
N GLN A 137 9.01 6.22 -11.53
CA GLN A 137 9.82 7.35 -11.98
C GLN A 137 10.79 6.95 -13.09
N THR A 138 11.49 5.83 -12.93
CA THR A 138 12.42 5.32 -13.95
C THR A 138 11.70 4.99 -15.26
N ILE A 139 10.52 4.38 -15.19
CA ILE A 139 9.70 4.07 -16.37
C ILE A 139 9.28 5.37 -17.08
N MET A 140 8.81 6.36 -16.32
CA MET A 140 8.26 7.61 -16.84
C MET A 140 9.35 8.53 -17.41
N SER A 141 10.51 8.63 -16.77
CA SER A 141 11.65 9.44 -17.23
C SER A 141 12.31 8.87 -18.48
N THR A 142 12.32 7.54 -18.65
CA THR A 142 12.84 6.87 -19.87
C THR A 142 11.92 7.07 -21.09
N ASN A 143 10.73 7.66 -20.91
CA ASN A 143 9.78 7.97 -21.98
C ASN A 143 9.78 9.45 -22.40
N ALA A 144 10.47 10.33 -21.68
CA ALA A 144 10.73 11.71 -22.06
C ALA A 144 11.85 11.79 -23.11
#